data_AF-A0A933XM45-F1
#
_entry.id   AF-A0A933XM45-F1
#
_cell.length_a   1.000
_cell.length_b   1.000
_cell.length_c   1.000
_cell.angle_alpha   90.00
_cell.angle_beta   90.00
_cell.angle_gamma   90.00
#
_symmetry.space_group_name_H-M   'P 1'
#
loop_
_entity.id
_entity.type
_entity.pdbx_description
1 polymer ?
#
loop_
_entity_poly.entity_id
_entity_poly.type
_entity_poly.pdbx_seq_one_letter_code
_entity_poly.pdbx_strand_id
1 'polypeptide(L)'
;MQDKQNHTGKDSLFGDLISSYTQDEAIDDGFLILTGYVGKNRVVFTRNLFSQGYEDEMKRKELVEKGLELLAKPDSEDTADMRLRVIEEGKIWVIWDIANGFTFLTPEDY
;
A
#
# COMPACT_ATOMS: atom_id res chain seq x y z
N MET A 1 -21.21 41.61 -21.14
CA MET A 1 -20.78 41.48 -19.73
C MET A 1 -20.52 40.00 -19.53
N GLN A 2 -19.35 39.51 -19.95
CA GLN A 2 -18.15 39.30 -19.13
C GLN A 2 -18.36 38.30 -17.98
N ASP A 3 -17.94 37.06 -18.26
CA ASP A 3 -17.05 36.19 -17.49
C ASP A 3 -17.19 36.05 -15.98
N LYS A 4 -17.24 34.78 -15.53
CA LYS A 4 -16.08 34.15 -14.86
C LYS A 4 -16.26 32.63 -14.75
N GLN A 5 -15.65 31.94 -15.72
CA GLN A 5 -15.15 30.58 -15.52
C GLN A 5 -13.98 30.67 -14.53
N ASN A 6 -14.08 30.02 -13.37
CA ASN A 6 -12.93 29.86 -12.48
C ASN A 6 -12.09 28.68 -12.98
N HIS A 7 -11.09 29.04 -13.77
CA HIS A 7 -10.03 28.18 -14.26
C HIS A 7 -8.85 28.29 -13.29
N THR A 8 -8.55 27.23 -12.56
CA THR A 8 -7.24 27.04 -11.91
C THR A 8 -6.84 25.56 -12.00
N GLY A 9 -6.63 25.10 -13.23
CA GLY A 9 -5.71 23.99 -13.51
C GLY A 9 -4.44 24.62 -14.07
N LYS A 10 -3.51 25.01 -13.18
CA LYS A 10 -2.21 25.53 -13.59
C LYS A 10 -1.23 24.37 -13.69
N ASP A 11 -0.78 24.15 -14.93
CA ASP A 11 0.51 23.62 -15.33
C ASP A 11 0.92 22.26 -14.75
N SER A 12 0.29 21.19 -15.24
CA SER A 12 0.93 19.87 -15.22
C SER A 12 1.74 19.69 -16.52
N LEU A 13 3.07 19.63 -16.40
CA LEU A 13 4.02 19.36 -17.51
C LEU A 13 3.82 17.97 -18.16
N PHE A 14 3.08 17.10 -17.49
CA PHE A 14 2.62 15.81 -17.96
C PHE A 14 1.09 15.88 -17.96
N GLY A 15 0.43 15.57 -19.07
CA GLY A 15 -1.00 15.86 -19.28
C GLY A 15 -1.93 15.44 -18.13
N ASP A 16 -3.17 15.96 -18.17
CA ASP A 16 -4.19 15.76 -17.15
C ASP A 16 -4.22 14.31 -16.64
N LEU A 17 -4.16 14.13 -15.32
CA LEU A 17 -4.31 12.83 -14.67
C LEU A 17 -5.59 12.15 -15.19
N ILE A 18 -5.42 11.10 -15.99
CA ILE A 18 -6.52 10.50 -16.76
C ILE A 18 -7.43 9.67 -15.82
N SER A 19 -6.84 9.02 -14.82
CA SER A 19 -7.57 8.37 -13.72
C SER A 19 -6.61 8.01 -12.57
N SER A 20 -7.07 8.12 -11.33
CA SER A 20 -6.42 7.52 -10.17
C SER A 20 -7.14 6.22 -9.82
N TYR A 21 -6.40 5.15 -9.54
CA TYR A 21 -6.94 3.91 -8.98
C TYR A 21 -6.55 3.83 -7.51
N THR A 22 -7.54 3.82 -6.63
CA THR A 22 -7.39 3.96 -5.19
C THR A 22 -7.28 2.60 -4.50
N GLN A 23 -6.74 2.59 -3.29
CA GLN A 23 -6.70 1.37 -2.48
C GLN A 23 -8.11 0.83 -2.17
N ASP A 24 -9.11 1.72 -2.02
CA ASP A 24 -10.51 1.31 -1.81
C ASP A 24 -11.07 0.59 -3.04
N GLU A 25 -10.84 1.13 -4.25
CA GLU A 25 -11.22 0.45 -5.50
C GLU A 25 -10.52 -0.91 -5.65
N ALA A 26 -9.23 -0.99 -5.30
CA ALA A 26 -8.49 -2.26 -5.32
C ALA A 26 -9.02 -3.29 -4.31
N ILE A 27 -9.54 -2.84 -3.16
CA ILE A 27 -10.20 -3.70 -2.17
C ILE A 27 -11.56 -4.17 -2.70
N ASP A 28 -12.34 -3.26 -3.27
CA ASP A 28 -13.68 -3.54 -3.80
C ASP A 28 -13.63 -4.52 -4.98
N ASP A 29 -12.65 -4.36 -5.87
CA ASP A 29 -12.38 -5.29 -6.98
C ASP A 29 -11.73 -6.61 -6.52
N GLY A 30 -11.33 -6.68 -5.25
CA GLY A 30 -10.81 -7.90 -4.62
C GLY A 30 -9.36 -8.21 -4.94
N PHE A 31 -8.60 -7.27 -5.48
CA PHE A 31 -7.14 -7.35 -5.65
C PHE A 31 -6.40 -7.23 -4.31
N LEU A 32 -6.90 -6.37 -3.41
CA LEU A 32 -6.40 -6.21 -2.06
C LEU A 32 -7.42 -6.73 -1.04
N ILE A 33 -6.91 -7.29 0.05
CA ILE A 33 -7.69 -7.80 1.19
C ILE A 33 -7.38 -6.94 2.38
N LEU A 34 -8.37 -6.21 2.89
CA LEU A 34 -8.25 -5.53 4.17
C LEU A 34 -8.21 -6.57 5.30
N THR A 35 -7.07 -6.69 5.98
CA THR A 35 -6.84 -7.70 7.01
C THR A 35 -6.87 -7.14 8.43
N GLY A 36 -6.84 -5.81 8.58
CA GLY A 36 -6.98 -5.15 9.87
C GLY A 36 -6.42 -3.72 9.88
N TYR A 37 -6.10 -3.25 11.09
CA TYR A 37 -5.55 -1.92 11.32
C TYR A 37 -4.46 -1.95 12.40
N VAL A 38 -3.43 -1.13 12.20
CA VAL A 38 -2.40 -0.82 13.20
C VAL A 38 -2.52 0.67 13.50
N GLY A 39 -3.11 1.00 14.66
CA GLY A 39 -3.54 2.36 14.96
C GLY A 39 -4.59 2.82 13.94
N LYS A 40 -4.29 3.86 13.17
CA LYS A 40 -5.17 4.37 12.10
C LYS A 40 -4.82 3.83 10.71
N ASN A 41 -3.68 3.15 10.58
CA ASN A 41 -3.19 2.67 9.30
C ASN A 41 -3.84 1.33 8.98
N ARG A 42 -4.36 1.21 7.77
CA ARG A 42 -4.88 -0.05 7.24
C ARG A 42 -3.75 -1.06 7.07
N VAL A 43 -4.08 -2.33 7.22
CA VAL A 43 -3.21 -3.43 6.81
C VAL A 43 -3.93 -4.18 5.71
N VAL A 44 -3.31 -4.23 4.54
CA VAL A 44 -3.85 -4.92 3.37
C VAL A 44 -2.86 -5.95 2.85
N PHE A 45 -3.39 -7.03 2.31
CA PHE A 45 -2.62 -8.09 1.65
C PHE A 45 -3.05 -8.14 0.19
N THR A 46 -2.14 -8.42 -0.74
CA THR A 46 -2.57 -8.82 -2.09
C THR A 46 -3.34 -10.13 -2.00
N ARG A 47 -4.35 -10.30 -2.88
CA ARG A 47 -5.12 -11.54 -2.98
C ARG A 47 -4.20 -12.76 -3.14
N ASN A 48 -3.17 -12.61 -3.97
CA ASN A 48 -2.17 -13.64 -4.23
C ASN A 48 -1.49 -14.07 -2.92
N LEU A 49 -0.88 -13.14 -2.18
CA LEU A 49 -0.25 -13.44 -0.88
C LEU A 49 -1.25 -14.06 0.09
N PHE A 50 -2.44 -13.47 0.23
CA PHE A 50 -3.45 -13.93 1.18
C PHE A 50 -3.81 -15.42 0.96
N SER A 51 -3.95 -15.83 -0.30
CA SER A 51 -4.28 -17.21 -0.69
C SER A 51 -3.18 -18.24 -0.44
N GLN A 52 -1.95 -17.81 -0.10
CA GLN A 52 -0.83 -18.71 0.22
C GLN A 52 -0.87 -19.24 1.67
N GLY A 53 -2.04 -19.19 2.31
CA GLY A 53 -2.25 -19.69 3.67
C GLY A 53 -2.27 -18.60 4.76
N TYR A 54 -2.26 -17.32 4.38
CA TYR A 54 -2.48 -16.20 5.30
C TYR A 54 -3.96 -15.89 5.53
N GLU A 55 -4.85 -16.73 5.02
CA GLU A 55 -6.23 -16.87 5.49
C GLU A 55 -6.27 -17.22 6.99
N ASP A 56 -5.30 -18.02 7.44
CA ASP A 56 -5.07 -18.32 8.85
C ASP A 56 -4.67 -17.05 9.62
N GLU A 57 -5.47 -16.72 10.64
CA GLU A 57 -5.29 -15.51 11.44
C GLU A 57 -3.98 -15.47 12.20
N MET A 58 -3.54 -16.61 12.76
CA MET A 58 -2.29 -16.67 13.54
C MET A 58 -1.08 -16.46 12.64
N LYS A 59 -1.03 -17.15 11.49
CA LYS A 59 0.05 -16.95 10.50
C LYS A 59 0.09 -15.52 9.99
N ARG A 60 -1.09 -14.95 9.71
CA ARG A 60 -1.21 -13.57 9.25
C ARG A 60 -0.72 -12.59 10.30
N LYS A 61 -1.10 -12.79 11.56
CA LYS A 61 -0.65 -11.95 12.67
C LYS A 61 0.86 -11.99 12.84
N GLU A 62 1.47 -13.19 12.83
CA GLU A 62 2.92 -13.37 12.92
C GLU A 62 3.65 -12.64 11.77
N LEU A 63 3.11 -12.74 10.55
CA LEU A 63 3.67 -12.05 9.40
C LEU A 63 3.59 -10.51 9.56
N VAL A 64 2.44 -10.00 10.00
CA VAL A 64 2.25 -8.57 10.23
C VAL A 64 3.22 -8.07 11.29
N GLU A 65 3.34 -8.76 12.42
CA GLU A 65 4.27 -8.41 13.50
C GLU A 65 5.71 -8.36 12.99
N LYS A 66 6.16 -9.39 12.25
CA LYS A 66 7.50 -9.41 11.63
C LYS A 66 7.71 -8.25 10.65
N GLY A 67 6.71 -7.91 9.84
CA GLY A 67 6.79 -6.77 8.92
C GLY A 67 6.97 -5.44 9.64
N LEU A 68 6.20 -5.22 10.71
CA LEU A 68 6.29 -4.01 11.54
C LEU A 68 7.67 -3.90 12.23
N GLU A 69 8.20 -5.00 12.74
CA GLU A 69 9.53 -5.03 13.36
C GLU A 69 10.64 -4.63 12.37
N LEU A 70 10.54 -5.06 11.11
CA LEU A 70 11.51 -4.69 10.07
C LEU A 70 11.36 -3.22 9.66
N LEU A 71 10.12 -2.72 9.53
CA LEU A 71 9.85 -1.32 9.17
C LEU A 71 10.26 -0.34 10.27
N ALA A 72 10.35 -0.79 11.52
CA ALA A 72 10.85 0.02 12.63
C ALA A 72 12.36 0.29 12.55
N LYS A 73 13.11 -0.53 11.82
CA LYS A 73 14.55 -0.35 11.62
C LYS A 73 14.79 0.63 10.45
N PRO A 74 15.60 1.68 10.60
CA PRO A 74 15.91 2.60 9.50
C PRO A 74 16.64 1.88 8.36
N ASP A 75 16.36 2.28 7.12
CA ASP A 75 17.07 1.85 5.91
C ASP A 75 17.46 3.07 5.05
N SER A 76 18.56 2.96 4.29
CA SER A 76 19.04 4.04 3.42
C SER A 76 18.10 4.38 2.26
N GLU A 77 17.24 3.43 1.88
CA GLU A 77 16.23 3.58 0.82
C GLU A 77 14.93 4.21 1.37
N ASP A 78 14.81 4.41 2.68
CA ASP A 78 13.63 5.03 3.27
C ASP A 78 13.47 6.47 2.81
N THR A 79 12.23 6.83 2.50
CA THR A 79 11.82 8.22 2.25
C THR A 79 10.98 8.73 3.42
N ALA A 80 10.66 10.03 3.41
CA ALA A 80 9.77 10.62 4.41
C ALA A 80 8.38 9.97 4.39
N ASP A 81 7.93 9.53 3.22
CA ASP A 81 6.55 9.13 2.97
C ASP A 81 6.37 7.63 2.75
N MET A 82 7.46 6.88 2.55
CA MET A 82 7.43 5.46 2.21
C MET A 82 8.64 4.69 2.76
N ARG A 83 8.41 3.45 3.20
CA ARG A 83 9.42 2.45 3.56
C ARG A 83 9.07 1.10 2.94
N LEU A 84 10.08 0.33 2.54
CA LEU A 84 9.92 -1.03 1.99
C LEU A 84 10.85 -2.00 2.70
N ARG A 85 10.35 -3.19 3.07
CA ARG A 85 11.17 -4.26 3.66
C ARG A 85 10.87 -5.60 3.02
N VAL A 86 11.93 -6.38 2.82
CA VAL A 86 11.84 -7.80 2.42
C VAL A 86 11.72 -8.64 3.69
N ILE A 87 10.58 -9.30 3.87
CA ILE A 87 10.33 -10.19 5.02
C ILE A 87 10.93 -11.58 4.77
N GLU A 88 10.77 -12.06 3.54
CA GLU A 88 11.36 -13.31 3.05
C GLU A 88 11.81 -13.10 1.61
N GLU A 89 13.10 -13.36 1.36
CA GLU A 89 13.73 -13.10 0.06
C GLU A 89 13.03 -13.86 -1.07
N GLY A 90 12.70 -13.15 -2.14
CA GLY A 90 11.98 -13.69 -3.30
C GLY A 90 10.52 -14.07 -3.04
N LYS A 91 9.94 -13.73 -1.87
CA LYS A 91 8.60 -14.22 -1.52
C LYS A 91 7.66 -13.19 -0.92
N ILE A 92 8.08 -12.43 0.09
CA ILE A 92 7.16 -11.57 0.83
C ILE A 92 7.82 -10.24 1.16
N TRP A 93 7.19 -9.17 0.72
CA TRP A 93 7.58 -7.80 1.00
C TRP A 93 6.49 -7.10 1.80
N VAL A 94 6.88 -6.04 2.51
CA VAL A 94 5.97 -5.09 3.14
C VAL A 94 6.35 -3.68 2.77
N ILE A 95 5.34 -2.90 2.41
CA ILE A 95 5.46 -1.46 2.16
C ILE A 95 4.65 -0.75 3.24
N TRP A 96 5.20 0.32 3.77
CA TRP A 96 4.44 1.31 4.51
C TRP A 96 4.52 2.64 3.79
N ASP A 97 3.38 3.29 3.59
CA ASP A 97 3.33 4.68 3.15
C ASP A 97 2.26 5.48 3.91
N ILE A 98 2.43 6.81 3.90
CA ILE A 98 1.57 7.72 4.67
C ILE A 98 0.11 7.68 4.20
N ALA A 99 -0.15 7.45 2.91
CA ALA A 99 -1.48 7.54 2.33
C ALA A 99 -2.28 6.24 2.50
N ASN A 100 -1.63 5.09 2.34
CA ASN A 100 -2.32 3.79 2.20
C ASN A 100 -2.08 2.83 3.38
N GLY A 101 -1.16 3.16 4.31
CA GLY A 101 -0.86 2.30 5.45
C GLY A 101 0.10 1.18 5.07
N PHE A 102 -0.21 -0.06 5.45
CA PHE A 102 0.66 -1.22 5.27
C PHE A 102 0.14 -2.14 4.17
N THR A 103 0.99 -2.43 3.18
CA THR A 103 0.68 -3.37 2.09
C THR A 103 1.67 -4.53 2.14
N PHE A 104 1.15 -5.74 2.34
CA PHE A 104 1.91 -6.99 2.26
C PHE A 104 1.64 -7.66 0.93
N LEU A 105 2.70 -8.08 0.24
CA LEU A 105 2.60 -8.57 -1.11
C LEU A 105 3.72 -9.55 -1.45
N THR A 106 3.54 -10.28 -2.55
CA THR A 106 4.64 -10.99 -3.20
C THR A 106 5.41 -10.06 -4.12
N PRO A 107 6.69 -10.34 -4.46
CA PRO A 107 7.45 -9.52 -5.41
C PRO A 107 6.82 -9.44 -6.80
N GLU A 108 6.02 -10.44 -7.19
CA GLU A 108 5.32 -10.46 -8.48
C GLU A 108 4.14 -9.49 -8.53
N ASP A 109 3.61 -9.09 -7.37
CA ASP A 109 2.51 -8.12 -7.27
C ASP A 109 3.01 -6.68 -7.11
N TYR A 110 4.34 -6.46 -7.06
CA TYR A 110 4.97 -5.14 -6.94
C TYR A 110 5.26 -4.53 -8.32
#